data_AF-A0A284VJ22-F1
#
_entry.id   AF-A0A284VJ22-F1
#
_cell.length_a   1.000
_cell.length_b   1.000
_cell.length_c   1.000
_cell.angle_alpha   90.00
_cell.angle_beta   90.00
_cell.angle_gamma   90.00
#
_symmetry.space_group_name_H-M   'P 1'
#
loop_
_entity.id
_entity.type
_entity.pdbx_description
1 polymer ?
#
loop_
_entity_poly.entity_id
_entity_poly.type
_entity_poly.pdbx_seq_one_letter_code
_entity_poly.pdbx_strand_id
1 'polypeptide(L)'
;MYMKIWGLERLKEMGLPYPPYQVISINEDNPENIERYILEKIRLVNVPNIKNDRIGVTIRVSLSEDPDRGGHGGLHVTEEEEILKEVLKKHEQYKPKEKIILQHTVDAKCSGATRKENGKITIETIPGDAPPLLEGKTSNFESWNYYLNENKWLKDRSYMLNEKEIQVLIKIERESLLEPVINFTNDVYLEWSISKKGQIFYYEYLEFSDAKINIL
;
A
#
# COMPACT_ATOMS: atom_id res chain seq x y z
N MET A 1 -8.80 -6.40 -15.48
CA MET A 1 -9.35 -5.70 -14.29
C MET A 1 -8.19 -4.99 -13.61
N TYR A 2 -8.35 -3.72 -13.19
CA TYR A 2 -7.26 -2.97 -12.55
C TYR A 2 -7.20 -3.29 -11.05
N MET A 3 -6.49 -4.36 -10.68
CA MET A 3 -6.53 -4.94 -9.32
C MET A 3 -6.22 -3.94 -8.21
N LYS A 4 -5.22 -3.07 -8.39
CA LYS A 4 -4.85 -2.06 -7.39
C LYS A 4 -5.96 -1.03 -7.16
N ILE A 5 -6.65 -0.63 -8.23
CA ILE A 5 -7.78 0.31 -8.14
C ILE A 5 -8.98 -0.37 -7.49
N TRP A 6 -9.29 -1.59 -7.92
CA TRP A 6 -10.34 -2.40 -7.31
C TRP A 6 -10.08 -2.60 -5.80
N GLY A 7 -8.83 -2.88 -5.40
CA GLY A 7 -8.44 -3.00 -4.00
C GLY A 7 -8.72 -1.74 -3.20
N LEU A 8 -8.37 -0.56 -3.72
CA LEU A 8 -8.66 0.73 -3.09
C LEU A 8 -10.17 1.00 -2.95
N GLU A 9 -10.96 0.64 -3.97
CA GLU A 9 -12.42 0.75 -3.92
C GLU A 9 -13.01 -0.17 -2.85
N ARG A 10 -12.49 -1.39 -2.72
CA ARG A 10 -12.89 -2.33 -1.66
C ARG A 10 -12.55 -1.81 -0.26
N LEU A 11 -11.36 -1.23 -0.07
CA LEU A 11 -10.99 -0.59 1.21
C LEU A 11 -12.02 0.46 1.62
N LYS A 12 -12.45 1.29 0.67
CA LYS A 12 -13.49 2.31 0.89
C LYS A 12 -14.84 1.68 1.25
N GLU A 13 -15.29 0.67 0.52
CA GLU A 13 -16.56 -0.03 0.78
C GLU A 13 -16.58 -0.71 2.16
N MET A 14 -15.43 -1.19 2.63
CA MET A 14 -15.26 -1.79 3.95
C MET A 14 -15.15 -0.75 5.08
N GLY A 15 -15.08 0.54 4.77
CA GLY A 15 -14.89 1.60 5.75
C GLY A 15 -13.49 1.60 6.39
N LEU A 16 -12.52 0.94 5.76
CA LEU A 16 -11.14 0.94 6.23
C LEU A 16 -10.47 2.27 5.86
N PRO A 17 -9.76 2.96 6.78
CA PRO A 17 -9.10 4.21 6.46
C PRO A 17 -8.03 4.02 5.39
N TYR A 18 -8.05 4.84 4.35
CA TYR A 18 -7.05 4.82 3.27
C TYR A 18 -6.53 6.25 3.03
N PRO A 19 -5.27 6.42 2.60
CA PRO A 19 -4.77 7.75 2.24
C PRO A 19 -5.49 8.29 0.99
N PRO A 20 -5.71 9.60 0.88
CA PRO A 20 -6.26 10.20 -0.33
C PRO A 20 -5.51 9.74 -1.59
N TYR A 21 -6.26 9.40 -2.63
CA TYR A 21 -5.68 8.99 -3.90
C TYR A 21 -6.48 9.55 -5.08
N GLN A 22 -5.83 9.60 -6.23
CA GLN A 22 -6.44 9.91 -7.52
C GLN A 22 -5.96 8.93 -8.58
N VAL A 23 -6.88 8.55 -9.46
CA VAL A 23 -6.58 7.76 -10.65
C VAL A 23 -6.45 8.71 -11.84
N ILE A 24 -5.36 8.54 -12.57
CA ILE A 24 -5.01 9.21 -13.82
C ILE A 24 -5.14 8.17 -14.93
N SER A 25 -5.99 8.45 -15.91
CA SER A 25 -6.27 7.56 -17.05
C SER A 25 -6.23 8.36 -18.35
N ILE A 26 -5.04 8.76 -18.79
CA ILE A 26 -4.84 9.67 -19.94
C ILE A 26 -5.50 9.13 -21.21
N ASN A 27 -5.35 7.83 -21.49
CA ASN A 27 -5.92 7.21 -22.70
C ASN A 27 -7.46 7.10 -22.67
N GLU A 28 -8.05 6.93 -21.48
CA GLU A 28 -9.50 6.77 -21.31
C GLU A 28 -10.21 8.12 -21.24
N ASP A 29 -9.65 9.06 -20.46
CA ASP A 29 -10.23 10.38 -20.26
C ASP A 29 -9.95 11.32 -21.45
N ASN A 30 -8.93 11.00 -22.27
CA ASN A 30 -8.51 11.73 -23.47
C ASN A 30 -8.48 13.27 -23.27
N PRO A 31 -7.72 13.79 -22.30
CA PRO A 31 -7.74 15.21 -21.95
C PRO A 31 -7.12 16.08 -23.06
N GLU A 32 -7.73 17.23 -23.34
CA GLU A 32 -7.18 18.22 -24.30
C GLU A 32 -5.80 18.74 -23.88
N ASN A 33 -5.54 18.83 -22.58
CA ASN A 33 -4.26 19.22 -22.01
C ASN A 33 -3.88 18.25 -20.88
N ILE A 34 -2.95 17.34 -21.19
CA ILE A 34 -2.48 16.28 -20.28
C ILE A 34 -1.85 16.87 -19.01
N GLU A 35 -0.98 17.89 -19.13
CA GLU A 35 -0.30 18.48 -17.99
C GLU A 35 -1.29 19.09 -17.00
N ARG A 36 -2.23 19.90 -17.51
CA ARG A 36 -3.28 20.50 -16.69
C ARG A 36 -4.14 19.44 -16.00
N TYR A 37 -4.52 18.40 -16.73
CA TYR A 37 -5.29 17.27 -16.18
C TYR A 37 -4.54 16.59 -15.03
N ILE A 38 -3.24 16.33 -15.17
CA ILE A 38 -2.41 15.73 -14.12
C ILE A 38 -2.30 16.67 -12.91
N LEU A 39 -2.03 17.96 -13.12
CA LEU A 39 -1.92 18.95 -12.04
C LEU A 39 -3.22 19.09 -11.24
N GLU A 40 -4.38 19.05 -11.90
CA GLU A 40 -5.67 19.03 -11.23
C GLU A 40 -5.83 17.78 -10.33
N LYS A 41 -5.37 16.61 -10.79
CA LYS A 41 -5.36 15.37 -9.99
C LYS A 41 -4.39 15.44 -8.81
N ILE A 42 -3.20 16.03 -8.98
CA ILE A 42 -2.22 16.23 -7.88
C ILE A 42 -2.85 17.06 -6.75
N ARG A 43 -3.52 18.16 -7.09
CA ARG A 43 -4.19 19.03 -6.12
C ARG A 43 -5.29 18.33 -5.32
N LEU A 44 -6.01 17.40 -5.94
CA LEU A 44 -7.03 16.59 -5.25
C LEU A 44 -6.44 15.58 -4.25
N VAL A 45 -5.17 15.19 -4.40
CA VAL A 45 -4.43 14.37 -3.41
C VAL A 45 -3.85 15.23 -2.27
N ASN A 46 -3.88 16.57 -2.43
CA ASN A 46 -3.39 17.56 -1.48
C ASN A 46 -1.88 17.44 -1.18
N VAL A 47 -1.06 17.26 -2.22
CA VAL A 47 0.41 17.20 -2.11
C VAL A 47 1.09 18.25 -3.00
N PRO A 48 2.13 18.95 -2.51
CA PRO A 48 2.56 18.99 -1.10
C PRO A 48 1.56 19.78 -0.25
N ASN A 49 1.29 19.30 0.97
CA ASN A 49 0.36 19.98 1.88
C ASN A 49 0.95 21.30 2.41
N ILE A 50 2.28 21.37 2.55
CA ILE A 50 3.05 22.55 3.01
C ILE A 50 4.42 22.59 2.30
N LYS A 51 5.00 23.79 2.11
CA LYS A 51 6.39 23.95 1.61
C LYS A 51 7.39 23.20 2.52
N ASN A 52 8.21 22.33 1.94
CA ASN A 52 9.12 21.39 2.63
C ASN A 52 8.43 20.23 3.38
N ASP A 53 7.20 19.87 3.01
CA ASP A 53 6.61 18.62 3.49
C ASP A 53 7.54 17.45 3.13
N ARG A 54 7.84 16.59 4.10
CA ARG A 54 8.59 15.35 3.87
C ARG A 54 7.67 14.22 3.38
N ILE A 55 6.38 14.51 3.36
CA ILE A 55 5.30 13.61 3.01
C ILE A 55 4.84 13.96 1.59
N GLY A 56 5.22 13.11 0.66
CA GLY A 56 4.89 13.27 -0.76
C GLY A 56 3.75 12.37 -1.21
N VAL A 57 3.79 12.02 -2.50
CA VAL A 57 2.97 10.94 -3.05
C VAL A 57 3.82 9.70 -3.33
N THR A 58 3.13 8.57 -3.35
CA THR A 58 3.58 7.35 -4.01
C THR A 58 2.87 7.23 -5.36
N ILE A 59 3.64 7.02 -6.43
CA ILE A 59 3.10 6.88 -7.80
C ILE A 59 3.11 5.40 -8.16
N ARG A 60 1.92 4.82 -8.29
CA ARG A 60 1.72 3.39 -8.56
C ARG A 60 1.12 3.23 -9.94
N VAL A 61 1.44 2.12 -10.61
CA VAL A 61 0.81 1.76 -11.88
C VAL A 61 -0.05 0.53 -11.68
N SER A 62 -1.28 0.60 -12.16
CA SER A 62 -2.18 -0.53 -12.29
C SER A 62 -2.34 -0.87 -13.76
N LEU A 63 -2.14 -2.15 -14.09
CA LEU A 63 -2.38 -2.70 -15.42
C LEU A 63 -3.58 -3.64 -15.38
N SER A 64 -4.28 -3.75 -16.50
CA SER A 64 -5.49 -4.60 -16.61
C SER A 64 -5.18 -6.09 -16.73
N GLU A 65 -3.97 -6.44 -17.18
CA GLU A 65 -3.52 -7.80 -17.55
C GLU A 65 -2.40 -8.34 -16.64
N ASP A 66 -1.81 -7.51 -15.79
CA ASP A 66 -0.70 -7.91 -14.92
C ASP A 66 -0.71 -7.13 -13.59
N PRO A 67 -1.09 -7.75 -12.46
CA PRO A 67 -1.14 -7.07 -11.17
C PRO A 67 0.25 -6.70 -10.61
N ASP A 68 1.32 -7.41 -11.02
CA ASP A 68 2.64 -7.37 -10.40
C ASP A 68 3.68 -6.51 -11.15
N ARG A 69 3.50 -6.23 -12.44
CA ARG A 69 4.55 -5.55 -13.24
C ARG A 69 4.61 -4.03 -13.14
N GLY A 70 3.65 -3.41 -12.46
CA GLY A 70 3.67 -1.96 -12.21
C GLY A 70 4.58 -1.62 -11.02
N GLY A 71 5.91 -1.69 -11.20
CA GLY A 71 6.87 -1.35 -10.15
C GLY A 71 6.63 0.05 -9.58
N HIS A 72 6.81 0.21 -8.26
CA HIS A 72 6.71 1.51 -7.59
C HIS A 72 7.68 2.49 -8.25
N GLY A 73 7.24 3.71 -8.54
CA GLY A 73 8.13 4.80 -8.95
C GLY A 73 7.79 6.04 -8.16
N GLY A 74 8.81 6.78 -7.71
CA GLY A 74 8.60 7.96 -6.89
C GLY A 74 7.97 7.60 -5.54
N LEU A 75 8.82 7.24 -4.58
CA LEU A 75 8.43 7.17 -3.18
C LEU A 75 8.73 8.53 -2.56
N HIS A 76 7.71 9.16 -1.97
CA HIS A 76 7.82 10.49 -1.36
C HIS A 76 8.24 11.58 -2.35
N VAL A 77 7.63 11.62 -3.54
CA VAL A 77 7.80 12.76 -4.44
C VAL A 77 7.00 13.93 -3.88
N THR A 78 7.65 15.04 -3.55
CA THR A 78 7.04 16.17 -2.83
C THR A 78 6.73 17.36 -3.72
N GLU A 79 7.45 17.53 -4.84
CA GLU A 79 7.31 18.70 -5.73
C GLU A 79 6.37 18.42 -6.90
N GLU A 80 5.39 19.31 -7.16
CA GLU A 80 4.39 19.12 -8.23
C GLU A 80 5.02 18.84 -9.61
N GLU A 81 6.09 19.56 -9.95
CA GLU A 81 6.82 19.37 -11.21
C GLU A 81 7.45 17.98 -11.33
N GLU A 82 7.98 17.45 -10.22
CA GLU A 82 8.57 16.11 -10.19
C GLU A 82 7.49 15.03 -10.24
N ILE A 83 6.36 15.24 -9.55
CA ILE A 83 5.20 14.35 -9.63
C ILE A 83 4.70 14.28 -11.06
N LEU A 84 4.50 15.43 -11.73
CA LEU A 84 4.09 15.50 -13.13
C LEU A 84 5.05 14.72 -14.04
N LYS A 85 6.35 14.95 -13.88
CA LYS A 85 7.39 14.28 -14.66
C LYS A 85 7.35 12.75 -14.49
N GLU A 86 7.24 12.25 -13.26
CA GLU A 86 7.19 10.81 -13.02
C GLU A 86 5.87 10.19 -13.50
N VAL A 87 4.74 10.88 -13.38
CA VAL A 87 3.46 10.44 -13.98
C VAL A 87 3.60 10.28 -15.51
N LEU A 88 4.12 11.30 -16.20
CA LEU A 88 4.29 11.25 -17.65
C LEU A 88 5.26 10.13 -18.08
N LYS A 89 6.34 9.93 -17.33
CA LYS A 89 7.29 8.85 -17.57
C LYS A 89 6.65 7.47 -17.41
N LYS A 90 5.82 7.26 -16.37
CA LYS A 90 5.08 6.01 -16.18
C LYS A 90 4.04 5.81 -17.30
N HIS A 91 3.35 6.87 -17.72
CA HIS A 91 2.43 6.80 -18.86
C HIS A 91 3.15 6.31 -20.12
N GLU A 92 4.27 6.95 -20.48
CA GLU A 92 5.06 6.55 -21.66
C GLU A 92 5.58 5.11 -21.57
N GLN A 93 5.93 4.65 -20.38
CA GLN A 93 6.44 3.29 -20.15
C GLN A 93 5.37 2.21 -20.31
N TYR A 94 4.13 2.48 -19.88
CA TYR A 94 3.09 1.45 -19.72
C TYR A 94 1.87 1.63 -20.65
N LYS A 95 1.86 2.69 -21.48
CA LYS A 95 0.80 2.92 -22.48
C LYS A 95 0.58 1.75 -23.43
N PRO A 96 -0.68 1.51 -23.87
CA PRO A 96 -1.88 2.32 -23.63
C PRO A 96 -2.82 1.78 -22.53
N LYS A 97 -2.41 0.74 -21.79
CA LYS A 97 -3.32 -0.02 -20.92
C LYS A 97 -3.22 0.35 -19.44
N GLU A 98 -2.46 1.37 -19.11
CA GLU A 98 -2.12 1.76 -17.75
C GLU A 98 -3.16 2.68 -17.13
N LYS A 99 -3.31 2.54 -15.81
CA LYS A 99 -3.88 3.56 -14.95
C LYS A 99 -2.86 3.91 -13.89
N ILE A 100 -2.59 5.19 -13.73
CA ILE A 100 -1.63 5.69 -12.75
C ILE A 100 -2.40 6.10 -11.50
N ILE A 101 -1.95 5.63 -10.35
CA ILE A 101 -2.52 5.97 -9.04
C ILE A 101 -1.53 6.91 -8.37
N LEU A 102 -1.98 8.14 -8.10
CA LEU A 102 -1.33 9.07 -7.21
C LEU A 102 -1.92 8.87 -5.82
N GLN A 103 -1.13 8.45 -4.84
CA GLN A 103 -1.61 8.20 -3.49
C GLN A 103 -0.75 8.98 -2.49
N HIS A 104 -1.40 9.70 -1.57
CA HIS A 104 -0.71 10.41 -0.50
C HIS A 104 0.07 9.43 0.38
N THR A 105 1.35 9.68 0.61
CA THR A 105 2.16 8.84 1.51
C THR A 105 1.87 9.23 2.96
N VAL A 106 1.87 8.29 3.90
CA VAL A 106 1.70 8.60 5.34
C VAL A 106 3.07 8.73 5.99
N ASP A 107 3.25 9.68 6.91
CA ASP A 107 4.42 9.69 7.80
C ASP A 107 4.33 8.54 8.83
N ALA A 108 4.81 7.37 8.40
CA ALA A 108 4.64 6.13 9.13
C ALA A 108 5.64 5.99 10.28
N LYS A 109 5.14 5.52 11.43
CA LYS A 109 5.96 4.89 12.48
C LYS A 109 6.49 3.55 11.97
N CYS A 110 5.61 2.76 11.36
CA CYS A 110 5.90 1.46 10.79
C CYS A 110 4.89 1.15 9.68
N SER A 111 5.27 0.22 8.82
CA SER A 111 4.43 -0.26 7.74
C SER A 111 4.59 -1.77 7.61
N GLY A 112 3.66 -2.40 6.92
CA GLY A 112 3.59 -3.84 6.91
C GLY A 112 2.52 -4.40 6.00
N ALA A 113 2.39 -5.72 6.09
CA ALA A 113 1.36 -6.45 5.41
C ALA A 113 0.65 -7.40 6.39
N THR A 114 -0.66 -7.53 6.23
CA THR A 114 -1.47 -8.54 6.88
C THR A 114 -1.94 -9.54 5.84
N ARG A 115 -1.71 -10.83 6.09
CA ARG A 115 -2.11 -11.94 5.22
C ARG A 115 -2.98 -12.90 5.99
N LYS A 116 -4.14 -13.27 5.44
CA LYS A 116 -4.96 -14.38 5.92
C LYS A 116 -4.87 -15.51 4.91
N GLU A 117 -4.37 -16.66 5.35
CA GLU A 117 -4.22 -17.84 4.52
C GLU A 117 -4.27 -19.10 5.39
N ASN A 118 -4.90 -20.17 4.92
CA ASN A 118 -4.84 -21.50 5.55
C ASN A 118 -5.17 -21.52 7.06
N GLY A 119 -6.19 -20.75 7.48
CA GLY A 119 -6.61 -20.71 8.89
C GLY A 119 -5.67 -19.91 9.82
N LYS A 120 -4.75 -19.13 9.26
CA LYS A 120 -3.74 -18.33 9.97
C LYS A 120 -3.77 -16.89 9.46
N ILE A 121 -3.49 -15.95 10.34
CA ILE A 121 -3.27 -14.54 10.00
C ILE A 121 -1.83 -14.18 10.33
N THR A 122 -1.06 -13.80 9.31
CA THR A 122 0.33 -13.36 9.43
C THR A 122 0.37 -11.83 9.34
N ILE A 123 1.05 -11.19 10.29
CA ILE A 123 1.36 -9.75 10.25
C ILE A 123 2.87 -9.60 10.18
N GLU A 124 3.37 -8.98 9.12
CA GLU A 124 4.77 -8.63 8.96
C GLU A 124 4.95 -7.12 8.94
N THR A 125 6.01 -6.63 9.57
CA THR A 125 6.21 -5.20 9.77
C THR A 125 7.68 -4.79 9.83
N ILE A 126 7.95 -3.57 9.36
CA ILE A 126 9.24 -2.90 9.49
C ILE A 126 9.07 -1.46 10.02
N PRO A 127 10.09 -0.88 10.68
CA PRO A 127 10.08 0.53 11.03
C PRO A 127 10.04 1.43 9.78
N GLY A 128 9.30 2.54 9.87
CA GLY A 128 9.13 3.49 8.76
C GLY A 128 8.23 2.99 7.62
N ASP A 129 8.48 3.48 6.42
CA ASP A 129 7.69 3.12 5.23
C ASP A 129 8.08 1.75 4.66
N ALA A 130 7.08 1.06 4.09
CA ALA A 130 7.13 -0.35 3.66
C ALA A 130 7.81 -0.72 2.31
N PRO A 131 8.42 0.15 1.48
CA PRO A 131 8.88 -0.28 0.16
C PRO A 131 9.82 -1.49 0.16
N PRO A 132 10.82 -1.59 1.06
CA PRO A 132 11.72 -2.74 1.08
C PRO A 132 11.02 -4.08 1.42
N LEU A 133 9.92 -4.05 2.18
CA LEU A 133 9.20 -5.27 2.59
C LEU A 133 8.41 -5.84 1.42
N LEU A 134 7.69 -4.98 0.70
CA LEU A 134 6.86 -5.36 -0.45
C LEU A 134 7.68 -5.87 -1.63
N GLU A 135 8.88 -5.31 -1.80
CA GLU A 135 9.78 -5.70 -2.88
C GLU A 135 10.63 -6.95 -2.53
N GLY A 136 10.40 -7.57 -1.37
CA GLY A 136 11.20 -8.72 -0.90
C GLY A 136 12.67 -8.36 -0.64
N LYS A 137 12.98 -7.07 -0.50
CA LYS A 137 14.34 -6.54 -0.36
C LYS A 137 14.81 -6.46 1.09
N THR A 138 13.95 -6.72 2.07
CA THR A 138 14.33 -6.82 3.47
C THR A 138 14.08 -8.23 4.02
N SER A 139 15.10 -8.80 4.64
CA SER A 139 15.00 -10.02 5.45
C SER A 139 14.78 -9.71 6.94
N ASN A 140 14.96 -8.45 7.35
CA ASN A 140 14.86 -7.99 8.73
C ASN A 140 13.50 -7.31 8.95
N PHE A 141 12.55 -8.09 9.44
CA PHE A 141 11.18 -7.66 9.76
C PHE A 141 10.69 -8.38 11.01
N GLU A 142 9.76 -7.76 11.71
CA GLU A 142 9.02 -8.42 12.79
C GLU A 142 7.81 -9.16 12.19
N SER A 143 7.56 -10.39 12.65
CA SER A 143 6.46 -11.24 12.17
C SER A 143 5.69 -11.88 13.31
N TRP A 144 4.36 -11.81 13.22
CA TRP A 144 3.41 -12.40 14.14
C TRP A 144 2.40 -13.28 13.40
N ASN A 145 2.16 -14.47 13.94
CA ASN A 145 1.12 -15.38 13.46
C ASN A 145 -0.01 -15.46 14.49
N TYR A 146 -1.23 -15.27 14.04
CA TYR A 146 -2.44 -15.55 14.81
C TYR A 146 -3.13 -16.79 14.24
N TYR A 147 -3.28 -17.82 15.07
CA TYR A 147 -3.91 -19.07 14.69
C TYR A 147 -5.40 -19.01 15.05
N LEU A 148 -6.27 -19.01 14.03
CA LEU A 148 -7.73 -18.82 14.22
C LEU A 148 -8.33 -19.88 15.13
N ASN A 149 -7.93 -21.15 14.95
CA ASN A 149 -8.47 -22.28 15.71
C ASN A 149 -8.04 -22.26 17.19
N GLU A 150 -6.91 -21.63 17.50
CA GLU A 150 -6.34 -21.59 18.85
C GLU A 150 -6.61 -20.27 19.56
N ASN A 151 -7.10 -19.25 18.84
CA ASN A 151 -7.26 -17.88 19.33
C ASN A 151 -5.96 -17.37 20.01
N LYS A 152 -4.82 -17.58 19.36
CA LYS A 152 -3.50 -17.36 19.97
C LYS A 152 -2.52 -16.70 19.01
N TRP A 153 -1.78 -15.73 19.55
CA TRP A 153 -0.63 -15.12 18.92
C TRP A 153 0.66 -15.90 19.18
N LEU A 154 1.47 -16.05 18.14
CA LEU A 154 2.84 -16.53 18.19
C LEU A 154 3.73 -15.52 17.47
N LYS A 155 4.80 -15.07 18.13
CA LYS A 155 5.85 -14.30 17.46
C LYS A 155 6.74 -15.28 16.69
N ASP A 156 6.88 -15.04 15.39
CA ASP A 156 7.71 -15.86 14.51
C ASP A 156 9.09 -15.23 14.28
N ARG A 157 9.12 -13.91 14.09
CA ARG A 157 10.36 -13.17 13.85
C ARG A 157 10.41 -11.87 14.64
N SER A 158 11.59 -11.53 15.13
CA SER A 158 11.90 -10.23 15.72
C SER A 158 12.65 -9.35 14.73
N TYR A 159 12.33 -8.06 14.71
CA TYR A 159 13.17 -7.08 14.04
C TYR A 159 14.43 -6.83 14.88
N MET A 160 15.61 -6.90 14.26
CA MET A 160 16.89 -6.76 14.94
C MET A 160 17.60 -5.47 14.51
N LEU A 161 18.03 -4.66 15.47
CA LEU A 161 18.87 -3.49 15.23
C LEU A 161 20.08 -3.53 16.15
N ASN A 162 21.28 -3.56 15.57
CA ASN A 162 22.53 -3.65 16.32
C ASN A 162 22.50 -4.81 17.33
N GLU A 163 22.11 -6.00 16.86
CA GLU A 163 21.99 -7.25 17.66
C GLU A 163 20.97 -7.20 18.80
N LYS A 164 20.17 -6.13 18.88
CA LYS A 164 19.09 -6.00 19.86
C LYS A 164 17.75 -6.15 19.16
N GLU A 165 16.86 -6.90 19.80
CA GLU A 165 15.45 -6.92 19.40
C GLU A 165 14.82 -5.55 19.65
N ILE A 166 14.17 -5.02 18.63
CA ILE A 166 13.33 -3.82 18.73
C ILE A 166 11.91 -4.24 18.42
N GLN A 167 11.01 -3.97 19.36
CA GLN A 167 9.59 -4.18 19.15
C GLN A 167 9.03 -3.10 18.22
N VAL A 168 8.50 -3.50 17.07
CA VAL A 168 7.91 -2.59 16.09
C VAL A 168 6.44 -2.36 16.41
N LEU A 169 5.67 -3.43 16.59
CA LEU A 169 4.25 -3.38 16.94
C LEU A 169 4.03 -3.61 18.43
N ILE A 170 3.25 -2.72 19.05
CA ILE A 170 2.71 -2.96 20.40
C ILE A 170 1.42 -3.79 20.30
N LYS A 171 1.00 -4.38 21.43
CA LYS A 171 -0.17 -5.27 21.49
C LYS A 171 -1.42 -4.65 20.85
N ILE A 172 -1.77 -3.42 21.21
CA ILE A 172 -2.99 -2.75 20.72
C ILE A 172 -2.96 -2.54 19.20
N GLU A 173 -1.80 -2.22 18.63
CA GLU A 173 -1.63 -2.06 17.17
C GLU A 173 -1.83 -3.40 16.47
N ARG A 174 -1.25 -4.47 17.02
CA ARG A 174 -1.40 -5.83 16.47
C ARG A 174 -2.85 -6.31 16.51
N GLU A 175 -3.58 -6.09 17.61
CA GLU A 175 -5.01 -6.44 17.67
C GLU A 175 -5.83 -5.60 16.67
N SER A 176 -5.54 -4.29 16.54
CA SER A 176 -6.24 -3.41 15.59
C SER A 176 -6.05 -3.85 14.12
N LEU A 177 -4.91 -4.44 13.80
CA LEU A 177 -4.62 -4.99 12.47
C LEU A 177 -5.31 -6.35 12.21
N LEU A 178 -5.64 -7.08 13.28
CA LEU A 178 -6.35 -8.36 13.21
C LEU A 178 -7.86 -8.18 13.01
N GLU A 179 -8.46 -7.19 13.68
CA GLU A 179 -9.90 -6.92 13.65
C GLU A 179 -10.53 -6.91 12.24
N PRO A 180 -9.98 -6.19 11.23
CA PRO A 180 -10.60 -6.14 9.91
C PRO A 180 -10.51 -7.47 9.17
N VAL A 181 -9.52 -8.33 9.48
CA VAL A 181 -9.24 -9.54 8.70
C VAL A 181 -9.84 -10.81 9.25
N ILE A 182 -10.14 -10.85 10.56
CA ILE A 182 -10.56 -12.09 11.23
C ILE A 182 -11.82 -12.70 10.61
N ASN A 183 -12.75 -11.84 10.15
CA ASN A 183 -14.05 -12.22 9.62
C ASN A 183 -14.10 -12.44 8.09
N PHE A 184 -13.02 -12.18 7.34
CA PHE A 184 -13.04 -12.49 5.90
C PHE A 184 -13.20 -13.98 5.67
N THR A 185 -14.03 -14.38 4.72
CA THR A 185 -14.20 -15.80 4.39
C THR A 185 -13.09 -16.32 3.51
N ASN A 186 -12.55 -15.47 2.64
CA ASN A 186 -11.50 -15.79 1.69
C ASN A 186 -10.11 -15.46 2.25
N ASP A 187 -9.10 -15.96 1.57
CA ASP A 187 -7.72 -15.56 1.79
C ASP A 187 -7.56 -14.10 1.34
N VAL A 188 -6.88 -13.29 2.15
CA VAL A 188 -6.76 -11.85 1.90
C VAL A 188 -5.35 -11.35 2.16
N TYR A 189 -5.01 -10.27 1.47
CA TYR A 189 -3.81 -9.47 1.68
C TYR A 189 -4.21 -8.01 1.89
N LEU A 190 -3.62 -7.37 2.90
CA LEU A 190 -3.73 -5.95 3.17
C LEU A 190 -2.33 -5.35 3.33
N GLU A 191 -2.03 -4.30 2.58
CA GLU A 191 -0.87 -3.44 2.83
C GLU A 191 -1.29 -2.24 3.68
N TRP A 192 -0.51 -1.92 4.71
CA TRP A 192 -0.86 -0.87 5.66
C TRP A 192 0.35 -0.11 6.21
N SER A 193 0.09 1.10 6.71
CA SER A 193 1.01 1.88 7.54
C SER A 193 0.31 2.36 8.80
N ILE A 194 1.07 2.41 9.90
CA ILE A 194 0.66 3.10 11.14
C ILE A 194 1.38 4.43 11.17
N SER A 195 0.64 5.54 11.17
CA SER A 195 1.23 6.87 11.28
C SER A 195 1.95 7.06 12.62
N LYS A 196 2.84 8.06 12.71
CA LYS A 196 3.45 8.46 13.99
C LYS A 196 2.43 8.86 15.07
N LYS A 197 1.18 9.12 14.69
CA LYS A 197 0.07 9.41 15.60
C LYS A 197 -0.75 8.17 16.00
N GLY A 198 -0.37 6.98 15.51
CA GLY A 198 -1.04 5.71 15.82
C GLY A 198 -2.27 5.39 14.97
N GLN A 199 -2.54 6.17 13.91
CA GLN A 199 -3.64 5.88 12.98
C GLN A 199 -3.19 4.89 11.90
N ILE A 200 -4.01 3.86 11.64
CA ILE A 200 -3.77 2.86 10.60
C ILE A 200 -4.36 3.35 9.28
N PHE A 201 -3.61 3.20 8.20
CA PHE A 201 -4.04 3.47 6.84
C PHE A 201 -3.72 2.28 5.95
N TYR A 202 -4.67 1.90 5.09
CA TYR A 202 -4.55 0.78 4.16
C TYR A 202 -4.28 1.30 2.74
N TYR A 203 -3.32 0.67 2.05
CA TYR A 203 -2.85 1.06 0.72
C TYR A 203 -3.25 0.07 -0.38
N GLU A 204 -3.41 -1.20 -0.01
CA GLU A 204 -3.75 -2.26 -0.94
C GLU A 204 -4.60 -3.30 -0.26
N TYR A 205 -5.54 -3.85 -1.02
CA TYR A 205 -6.34 -5.00 -0.67
C TYR A 205 -6.38 -5.95 -1.85
N LEU A 206 -6.08 -7.21 -1.59
CA LEU A 206 -6.27 -8.30 -2.55
C LEU A 206 -7.05 -9.40 -1.85
N GLU A 207 -7.99 -10.00 -2.58
CA GLU A 207 -8.74 -11.16 -2.15
C GLU A 207 -8.39 -12.32 -3.08
N PHE A 208 -7.93 -13.43 -2.50
CA PHE A 208 -7.64 -14.64 -3.22
C PHE A 208 -8.87 -15.54 -3.12
N SER A 209 -9.70 -15.55 -4.16
CA SER A 209 -10.66 -16.65 -4.32
C SER A 209 -9.92 -17.94 -4.63
N ASP A 210 -10.46 -19.10 -4.25
CA ASP A 210 -9.93 -20.45 -4.53
C ASP A 210 -9.57 -20.75 -6.03
N ALA A 211 -9.85 -19.82 -6.94
CA ALA A 211 -9.31 -19.80 -8.29
C ALA A 211 -7.84 -19.31 -8.29
N LYS A 212 -6.92 -20.21 -7.94
CA LYS A 212 -5.49 -20.24 -8.34
C LYS A 212 -4.95 -18.96 -8.99
N ILE A 213 -4.49 -18.02 -8.17
CA ILE A 213 -3.45 -17.08 -8.60
C ILE A 213 -2.17 -17.54 -7.92
N ASN A 214 -1.38 -18.35 -8.61
CA ASN A 214 -0.02 -18.68 -8.21
C ASN A 214 0.82 -17.40 -8.36
N ILE A 215 1.08 -16.71 -7.26
CA ILE A 215 2.16 -15.73 -7.19
C ILE A 215 3.41 -16.51 -6.75
N LEU A 216 4.38 -16.62 -7.66
CA LEU A 216 5.71 -17.21 -7.44
C LEU A 216 6.71 -16.13 -7.04
#